data_AF-A0AAD6I3F8-F1
#
_entry.id   AF-A0AAD6I3F8-F1
#
_cell.length_a   1.000
_cell.length_b   1.000
_cell.length_c   1.000
_cell.angle_alpha   90.00
_cell.angle_beta   90.00
_cell.angle_gamma   90.00
#
_symmetry.space_group_name_H-M   'P 1'
#
loop_
_entity.id
_entity.type
_entity.pdbx_description
1 polymer ?
#
loop_
_entity_poly.entity_id
_entity_poly.type
_entity_poly.pdbx_seq_one_letter_code
_entity_poly.pdbx_strand_id
1 'polypeptide(L)'
;MTFSVGIYESVKNGEVGGLAVLEDSGFEPSDSTLSTLSALCELNMQAQRADAAHDYDTIQETIQRLEVPLASLNHGEGLPSIFMWIFLTPTAFFDLVSKRDPLALIVLAHYCVPLHYHRANWWLSSWGYRVLDIVYNTLDSHLRPSLTWPICEIGYKEREG
;
A
#
# COMPACT_ATOMS: atom_id res chain seq x y z
N MET A 1 15.91 18.49 -6.91
CA MET A 1 15.19 18.60 -8.19
C MET A 1 13.84 19.22 -7.90
N THR A 2 13.64 20.47 -8.29
CA THR A 2 12.37 21.20 -8.15
C THR A 2 11.40 20.64 -9.18
N PHE A 3 10.47 19.79 -8.76
CA PHE A 3 9.27 19.55 -9.57
C PHE A 3 8.59 20.91 -9.74
N SER A 4 8.51 21.36 -11.00
CA SER A 4 8.01 22.69 -11.35
C SER A 4 6.58 22.88 -10.85
N VAL A 5 6.43 23.58 -9.73
CA VAL A 5 5.16 24.12 -9.21
C VAL A 5 4.35 24.77 -10.32
N GLY A 6 5.00 25.41 -11.30
CA GLY A 6 4.33 26.04 -12.45
C GLY A 6 3.61 25.07 -13.41
N ILE A 7 4.05 23.81 -13.52
CA ILE A 7 3.36 22.82 -14.37
C ILE A 7 2.12 22.30 -13.67
N TYR A 8 2.22 21.99 -12.37
CA TYR A 8 1.08 21.59 -11.56
C TYR A 8 0.00 22.68 -11.54
N GLU A 9 0.37 23.94 -11.32
CA GLU A 9 -0.55 25.07 -11.36
C GLU A 9 -1.12 25.32 -12.77
N SER A 10 -0.35 25.12 -13.84
CA SER A 10 -0.88 25.24 -15.21
C SER A 10 -1.88 24.13 -15.55
N VAL A 11 -1.66 22.91 -15.06
CA VAL A 11 -2.57 21.77 -15.26
C VAL A 11 -3.84 21.95 -14.42
N LYS A 12 -3.69 22.36 -13.15
CA LYS A 12 -4.80 22.64 -12.23
C LYS A 12 -5.73 23.75 -12.73
N ASN A 13 -5.18 24.78 -13.36
CA ASN A 13 -5.96 25.92 -13.85
C ASN A 13 -6.38 25.80 -15.33
N GLY A 14 -6.05 24.69 -16.01
CA GLY A 14 -6.40 24.44 -17.42
C GLY A 14 -7.70 23.64 -17.60
N GLU A 15 -8.04 23.28 -18.85
CA GLU A 15 -9.23 22.47 -19.18
C GLU A 15 -9.24 21.09 -18.52
N VAL A 16 -8.05 20.54 -18.26
CA VAL A 16 -7.83 19.29 -17.51
C VAL A 16 -7.75 19.49 -16.00
N GLY A 17 -7.99 20.72 -15.50
CA GLY A 17 -7.91 21.07 -14.09
C GLY A 17 -8.82 20.23 -13.20
N GLY A 18 -9.94 19.75 -13.73
CA GLY A 18 -10.81 18.76 -13.09
C GLY A 18 -10.11 17.45 -12.72
N LEU A 19 -9.07 17.04 -13.46
CA LEU A 19 -8.23 15.88 -13.13
C LEU A 19 -7.28 16.19 -11.96
N ALA A 20 -6.93 17.46 -11.76
CA ALA A 20 -6.07 17.93 -10.68
C ALA A 20 -6.88 18.43 -9.47
N VAL A 21 -8.22 18.34 -9.50
CA VAL A 21 -9.06 18.58 -8.32
C VAL A 21 -8.77 17.47 -7.33
N LEU A 22 -7.88 17.78 -6.40
CA LEU A 22 -7.66 17.01 -5.20
C LEU A 22 -8.89 17.23 -4.32
N GLU A 23 -9.84 16.29 -4.33
CA GLU A 23 -10.80 16.22 -3.25
C GLU A 23 -10.02 16.02 -1.96
N ASP A 24 -10.28 16.87 -0.97
CA ASP A 24 -9.69 16.77 0.36
C ASP A 24 -10.25 15.48 0.99
N SER A 25 -9.57 14.37 0.75
CA SER A 25 -9.86 13.12 1.42
C SER A 25 -9.47 13.34 2.88
N GLY A 26 -10.42 13.83 3.68
CA GLY A 26 -10.33 14.06 5.14
C GLY A 26 -10.11 12.77 5.91
N PHE A 27 -9.10 12.03 5.52
CA PHE A 27 -8.67 10.78 6.08
C PHE A 27 -7.53 11.09 7.03
N GLU A 28 -7.78 10.99 8.33
CA GLU A 28 -6.71 10.98 9.30
C GLU A 28 -6.28 9.52 9.49
N PRO A 29 -4.98 9.20 9.28
CA PRO A 29 -4.50 7.85 9.51
C PRO A 29 -4.64 7.50 10.99
N SER A 30 -4.97 6.24 11.29
CA SER A 30 -4.85 5.77 12.67
C SER A 30 -3.37 5.70 13.08
N ASP A 31 -3.04 5.99 14.34
CA ASP A 31 -1.68 5.94 14.94
C ASP A 31 -1.01 4.52 14.93
N SER A 32 -1.49 3.59 14.09
CA SER A 32 -1.25 2.15 14.12
C SER A 32 -0.13 1.65 13.17
N THR A 33 0.69 2.51 12.57
CA THR A 33 1.69 2.11 11.55
C THR A 33 2.77 1.17 12.10
N LEU A 34 3.25 1.41 13.33
CA LEU A 34 4.24 0.54 13.97
C LEU A 34 3.68 -0.84 14.34
N SER A 35 2.41 -0.88 14.77
CA SER A 35 1.71 -2.12 15.09
C SER A 35 1.53 -2.99 13.85
N THR A 36 1.25 -2.38 12.69
CA THR A 36 1.07 -3.15 11.45
C THR A 36 2.40 -3.73 10.93
N LEU A 37 3.49 -2.94 10.97
CA LEU A 37 4.83 -3.44 10.60
C LEU A 37 5.30 -4.59 11.49
N SER A 38 5.01 -4.50 12.80
CA SER A 38 5.31 -5.55 13.76
C SER A 38 4.53 -6.83 13.45
N ALA A 39 3.23 -6.73 13.17
CA ALA A 39 2.40 -7.87 12.79
C ALA A 39 2.89 -8.54 11.49
N LEU A 40 3.34 -7.76 10.49
CA LEU A 40 3.93 -8.31 9.26
C LEU A 40 5.25 -9.05 9.53
N CYS A 41 6.13 -8.50 10.37
CA CYS A 41 7.35 -9.19 10.79
C CYS A 41 7.03 -10.51 11.51
N GLU A 42 6.02 -10.52 12.39
CA GLU A 42 5.58 -11.72 13.08
C GLU A 42 5.05 -12.79 12.12
N LEU A 43 4.25 -12.41 11.14
CA LEU A 43 3.77 -13.31 10.08
C LEU A 43 4.93 -13.88 9.26
N ASN A 44 5.91 -13.06 8.91
CA ASN A 44 7.11 -13.50 8.19
C ASN A 44 7.92 -14.53 8.98
N MET A 45 8.12 -14.28 10.29
CA MET A 45 8.78 -15.24 11.18
C MET A 45 8.00 -16.54 11.32
N GLN A 46 6.66 -16.49 11.38
CA GLN A 46 5.82 -17.68 11.46
C GLN A 46 5.88 -18.51 10.17
N ALA A 47 5.83 -17.86 9.01
CA ALA A 47 5.95 -18.51 7.70
C ALA A 47 7.30 -19.25 7.56
N GLN A 48 8.41 -18.59 7.95
CA GLN A 48 9.74 -19.22 7.93
C GLN A 48 9.86 -20.44 8.85
N ARG A 49 9.12 -20.48 9.97
CA ARG A 49 9.08 -21.65 10.85
C ARG A 49 8.27 -22.81 10.26
N ALA A 50 7.23 -22.48 9.49
CA ALA A 50 6.35 -23.46 8.86
C ALA A 50 6.97 -24.07 7.58
N ASP A 51 7.69 -23.26 6.81
CA ASP A 51 8.33 -23.67 5.57
C ASP A 51 9.77 -23.14 5.50
N ALA A 52 10.73 -24.06 5.38
CA ALA A 52 12.14 -23.73 5.26
C ALA A 52 12.50 -23.16 3.87
N ALA A 53 11.66 -23.37 2.85
CA ALA A 53 11.83 -22.82 1.51
C ALA A 53 11.25 -21.40 1.36
N HIS A 54 10.63 -20.87 2.42
CA HIS A 54 10.10 -19.51 2.47
C HIS A 54 11.18 -18.46 2.21
N ASP A 55 10.90 -17.49 1.35
CA ASP A 55 11.83 -16.40 1.02
C ASP A 55 11.74 -15.28 2.08
N TYR A 56 12.23 -15.59 3.27
CA TYR A 56 12.17 -14.70 4.43
C TYR A 56 12.87 -13.37 4.19
N ASP A 57 14.07 -13.41 3.59
CA ASP A 57 14.92 -12.23 3.42
C ASP A 57 14.28 -11.21 2.49
N THR A 58 13.76 -11.67 1.34
CA THR A 58 13.06 -10.79 0.39
C THR A 58 11.84 -10.11 1.02
N ILE A 59 11.03 -10.88 1.76
CA ILE A 59 9.84 -10.33 2.41
C ILE A 59 10.22 -9.39 3.56
N GLN A 60 11.23 -9.75 4.36
CA GLN A 60 11.70 -8.93 5.47
C GLN A 60 12.23 -7.58 5.00
N GLU A 61 13.05 -7.59 3.94
CA GLU A 61 13.56 -6.38 3.31
C GLU A 61 12.42 -5.51 2.76
N THR A 62 11.38 -6.11 2.19
CA THR A 62 10.21 -5.40 1.68
C THR A 62 9.37 -4.77 2.80
N ILE A 63 9.18 -5.49 3.92
CA ILE A 63 8.49 -4.98 5.12
C ILE A 63 9.26 -3.79 5.70
N GLN A 64 10.59 -3.86 5.80
CA GLN A 64 11.42 -2.74 6.27
C GLN A 64 11.25 -1.51 5.37
N ARG A 65 11.21 -1.71 4.05
CA ARG A 65 11.00 -0.60 3.10
C ARG A 65 9.63 0.04 3.23
N LEU A 66 8.63 -0.71 3.70
CA LEU A 66 7.25 -0.23 3.89
C LEU A 66 7.13 0.81 5.02
N GLU A 67 8.12 0.94 5.89
CA GLU A 67 8.13 1.94 6.96
C GLU A 67 7.99 3.37 6.44
N VAL A 68 8.73 3.72 5.38
CA VAL A 68 8.74 5.08 4.82
C VAL A 68 7.36 5.51 4.28
N PRO A 69 6.72 4.77 3.36
CA PRO A 69 5.38 5.15 2.88
C PRO A 69 4.29 5.04 3.95
N LEU A 70 4.47 4.27 5.02
CA LEU A 70 3.52 4.24 6.14
C LEU A 70 3.73 5.43 7.08
N ALA A 71 4.97 5.79 7.40
CA ALA A 71 5.28 6.96 8.22
C ALA A 71 4.80 8.26 7.57
N SER A 72 4.79 8.31 6.23
CA SER A 72 4.33 9.48 5.48
C SER A 72 2.85 9.81 5.69
N LEU A 73 2.04 8.81 6.07
CA LEU A 73 0.63 8.98 6.43
C LEU A 73 0.47 10.04 7.55
N ASN A 74 1.35 10.02 8.54
CA ASN A 74 1.26 10.89 9.73
C ASN A 74 1.88 12.28 9.52
N HIS A 75 2.81 12.39 8.57
CA HIS A 75 3.65 13.59 8.40
C HIS A 75 3.24 14.43 7.18
N GLY A 76 2.24 13.97 6.41
CA GLY A 76 1.84 14.59 5.15
C GLY A 76 2.94 14.54 4.08
N GLU A 77 3.94 13.65 4.25
CA GLU A 77 5.02 13.49 3.29
C GLU A 77 4.45 12.84 2.01
N GLY A 78 4.67 13.52 0.88
CA GLY A 78 3.87 13.30 -0.33
C GLY A 78 4.17 12.03 -1.14
N LEU A 79 3.63 12.06 -2.37
CA LEU A 79 3.78 11.06 -3.45
C LEU A 79 5.20 10.45 -3.62
N PRO A 80 6.33 11.15 -3.39
CA PRO A 80 7.65 10.52 -3.52
C PRO A 80 7.84 9.28 -2.64
N SER A 81 7.25 9.24 -1.44
CA SER A 81 7.37 8.10 -0.51
C SER A 81 6.78 6.81 -1.10
N ILE A 82 5.57 6.90 -1.68
CA ILE A 82 4.91 5.76 -2.32
C ILE A 82 5.70 5.26 -3.54
N PHE A 83 6.26 6.16 -4.35
CA PHE A 83 7.04 5.76 -5.52
C PHE A 83 8.38 5.16 -5.14
N MET A 84 9.06 5.76 -4.16
CA MET A 84 10.33 5.28 -3.65
C MET A 84 10.22 3.83 -3.16
N TRP A 85 9.11 3.47 -2.51
CA TRP A 85 8.86 2.08 -2.12
C TRP A 85 8.91 1.11 -3.31
N ILE A 86 8.23 1.41 -4.41
CA ILE A 86 8.21 0.55 -5.61
C ILE A 86 9.62 0.40 -6.19
N PHE A 87 10.36 1.50 -6.28
CA PHE A 87 11.72 1.48 -6.85
C PHE A 87 12.74 0.78 -5.96
N LEU A 88 12.57 0.87 -4.65
CA LEU A 88 13.49 0.24 -3.71
C LEU A 88 13.13 -1.22 -3.45
N THR A 89 11.87 -1.64 -3.56
CA THR A 89 11.44 -3.03 -3.30
C THR A 89 12.18 -4.03 -4.19
N PRO A 90 12.69 -5.16 -3.65
CA PRO A 90 13.41 -6.14 -4.46
C PRO A 90 12.54 -6.69 -5.59
N THR A 91 13.10 -6.91 -6.77
CA THR A 91 12.33 -7.48 -7.90
C THR A 91 11.75 -8.86 -7.59
N ALA A 92 12.46 -9.65 -6.76
CA ALA A 92 12.01 -10.96 -6.28
C ALA A 92 10.66 -10.89 -5.54
N PHE A 93 10.36 -9.77 -4.86
CA PHE A 93 9.05 -9.58 -4.23
C PHE A 93 7.92 -9.58 -5.27
N PHE A 94 8.11 -8.90 -6.40
CA PHE A 94 7.11 -8.87 -7.47
C PHE A 94 6.95 -10.23 -8.16
N ASP A 95 8.00 -11.06 -8.17
CA ASP A 95 7.89 -12.46 -8.60
C ASP A 95 7.04 -13.29 -7.63
N LEU A 96 7.17 -13.07 -6.31
CA LEU A 96 6.33 -13.70 -5.30
C LEU A 96 4.86 -13.26 -5.42
N VAL A 97 4.61 -11.97 -5.62
CA VAL A 97 3.26 -11.43 -5.91
C VAL A 97 2.67 -12.09 -7.16
N SER A 98 3.47 -12.23 -8.22
CA SER A 98 3.02 -12.87 -9.48
C SER A 98 2.69 -14.34 -9.29
N LYS A 99 3.39 -15.03 -8.40
CA LYS A 99 3.11 -16.42 -7.97
C LYS A 99 1.97 -16.52 -6.97
N ARG A 100 1.35 -15.40 -6.58
CA ARG A 100 0.30 -15.30 -5.57
C ARG A 100 0.74 -15.83 -4.21
N ASP A 101 2.01 -15.60 -3.86
CA ASP A 101 2.50 -15.90 -2.52
C ASP A 101 1.63 -15.17 -1.47
N PRO A 102 1.06 -15.88 -0.49
CA PRO A 102 0.10 -15.26 0.42
C PRO A 102 0.70 -14.11 1.23
N LEU A 103 1.95 -14.22 1.67
CA LEU A 103 2.56 -13.19 2.51
C LEU A 103 2.97 -11.97 1.68
N ALA A 104 3.47 -12.18 0.46
CA ALA A 104 3.73 -11.09 -0.48
C ALA A 104 2.45 -10.30 -0.82
N LEU A 105 1.32 -11.00 -1.02
CA LEU A 105 0.02 -10.37 -1.24
C LEU A 105 -0.46 -9.58 -0.02
N ILE A 106 -0.26 -10.09 1.20
CA ILE A 106 -0.57 -9.35 2.42
C ILE A 106 0.26 -8.06 2.46
N VAL A 107 1.59 -8.13 2.29
CA VAL A 107 2.45 -6.94 2.29
C VAL A 107 2.00 -5.91 1.23
N LEU A 108 1.63 -6.37 0.03
CA LEU A 108 1.09 -5.52 -1.02
C LEU A 108 -0.23 -4.83 -0.61
N ALA A 109 -1.12 -5.53 0.10
CA ALA A 109 -2.35 -4.94 0.61
C ALA A 109 -2.09 -3.86 1.67
N HIS A 110 -1.06 -4.00 2.51
CA HIS A 110 -0.67 -2.94 3.45
C HIS A 110 -0.11 -1.71 2.73
N TYR A 111 0.63 -1.90 1.63
CA TYR A 111 1.07 -0.80 0.75
C TYR A 111 -0.09 -0.07 0.06
N CYS A 112 -1.26 -0.69 -0.09
CA CYS A 112 -2.44 -0.05 -0.67
C CYS A 112 -2.97 1.12 0.18
N VAL A 113 -2.66 1.17 1.47
CA VAL A 113 -3.15 2.24 2.36
C VAL A 113 -2.52 3.60 2.02
N PRO A 114 -1.18 3.76 1.96
CA PRO A 114 -0.55 4.98 1.45
C PRO A 114 -1.04 5.41 0.07
N LEU A 115 -1.31 4.45 -0.82
CA LEU A 115 -1.85 4.74 -2.15
C LEU A 115 -3.27 5.30 -2.09
N HIS A 116 -4.10 4.72 -1.22
CA HIS A 116 -5.47 5.19 -0.99
C HIS A 116 -5.49 6.56 -0.29
N TYR A 117 -4.50 6.87 0.53
CA TYR A 117 -4.33 8.21 1.11
C TYR A 117 -4.16 9.27 0.02
N HIS A 118 -3.46 8.93 -1.06
CA HIS A 118 -3.26 9.81 -2.22
C HIS A 118 -4.34 9.68 -3.31
N ARG A 119 -5.51 9.07 -3.02
CA ARG A 119 -6.60 8.85 -3.98
C ARG A 119 -7.19 10.11 -4.62
N ALA A 120 -6.98 11.27 -3.99
CA ALA A 120 -7.35 12.56 -4.56
C ALA A 120 -6.67 12.80 -5.92
N ASN A 121 -5.52 12.15 -6.18
CA ASN A 121 -4.91 12.13 -7.51
C ASN A 121 -5.73 11.23 -8.44
N TRP A 122 -6.25 11.77 -9.54
CA TRP A 122 -7.13 11.08 -10.48
C TRP A 122 -6.62 9.69 -10.95
N TRP A 123 -5.30 9.52 -11.09
CA TRP A 123 -4.67 8.26 -11.51
C TRP A 123 -4.51 7.23 -10.38
N LEU A 124 -4.56 7.65 -9.10
CA LEU A 124 -4.56 6.77 -7.92
C LEU A 124 -5.95 6.49 -7.36
N SER A 125 -6.95 7.31 -7.72
CA SER A 125 -8.36 7.28 -7.28
C SER A 125 -8.86 5.96 -6.72
N SER A 126 -8.96 4.92 -7.56
CA SER A 126 -9.49 3.61 -7.13
C SER A 126 -8.43 2.52 -7.03
N TRP A 127 -7.15 2.86 -7.17
CA TRP A 127 -6.10 1.86 -7.32
C TRP A 127 -5.89 1.05 -6.04
N GLY A 128 -5.70 1.72 -4.89
CA GLY A 128 -5.53 1.03 -3.60
C GLY A 128 -6.72 0.12 -3.26
N TYR A 129 -7.95 0.58 -3.52
CA TYR A 129 -9.16 -0.23 -3.31
C TYR A 129 -9.19 -1.47 -4.23
N ARG A 130 -8.93 -1.30 -5.53
CA ARG A 130 -8.98 -2.39 -6.51
C ARG A 130 -7.92 -3.45 -6.23
N VAL A 131 -6.72 -3.04 -5.87
CA VAL A 131 -5.65 -3.99 -5.53
C VAL A 131 -6.01 -4.73 -4.24
N LEU A 132 -6.51 -4.05 -3.20
CA LEU A 132 -6.97 -4.70 -1.99
C LEU A 132 -8.10 -5.71 -2.26
N ASP A 133 -9.06 -5.37 -3.12
CA ASP A 133 -10.16 -6.27 -3.51
C ASP A 133 -9.64 -7.56 -4.18
N ILE A 134 -8.68 -7.43 -5.09
CA ILE A 134 -8.04 -8.59 -5.75
C ILE A 134 -7.29 -9.44 -4.73
N VAL A 135 -6.52 -8.80 -3.84
CA VAL A 135 -5.76 -9.51 -2.79
C VAL A 135 -6.71 -10.26 -1.85
N TYR A 136 -7.77 -9.60 -1.37
CA TYR A 136 -8.77 -10.19 -0.47
C TYR A 136 -9.42 -11.45 -1.07
N ASN A 137 -9.78 -11.39 -2.36
CA ASN A 137 -10.39 -12.52 -3.07
C ASN A 137 -9.39 -13.62 -3.44
N THR A 138 -8.09 -13.30 -3.51
CA THR A 138 -7.03 -14.29 -3.80
C THR A 138 -6.58 -15.03 -2.54
N LEU A 139 -6.65 -14.37 -1.37
CA LEU A 139 -6.22 -14.96 -0.10
C LEU A 139 -7.27 -15.91 0.48
N ASP A 140 -6.76 -17.01 1.03
CA ASP A 140 -7.55 -17.94 1.83
C ASP A 140 -8.14 -17.25 3.05
N SER A 141 -9.33 -17.71 3.47
CA SER A 141 -10.11 -17.10 4.56
C SER A 141 -9.34 -16.98 5.88
N HIS A 142 -8.44 -17.93 6.17
CA HIS A 142 -7.63 -17.93 7.39
C HIS A 142 -6.57 -16.82 7.44
N LEU A 143 -6.18 -16.24 6.29
CA LEU A 143 -5.18 -15.17 6.19
C LEU A 143 -5.82 -13.78 6.09
N ARG A 144 -7.12 -13.70 5.82
CA ARG A 144 -7.87 -12.43 5.76
C ARG A 144 -7.83 -11.60 7.05
N PRO A 145 -7.72 -12.16 8.27
CA PRO A 145 -7.51 -11.35 9.48
C PRO A 145 -6.28 -10.44 9.40
N SER A 146 -5.24 -10.84 8.65
CA SER A 146 -4.04 -10.03 8.40
C SER A 146 -4.29 -8.79 7.54
N LEU A 147 -5.47 -8.70 6.92
CA LEU A 147 -5.95 -7.55 6.15
C LEU A 147 -6.86 -6.60 6.93
N THR A 148 -7.09 -6.85 8.23
CA THR A 148 -8.01 -6.03 9.03
C THR A 148 -7.63 -4.55 9.00
N TRP A 149 -6.34 -4.24 9.19
CA TRP A 149 -5.86 -2.86 9.14
C TRP A 149 -6.08 -2.20 7.76
N PRO A 150 -5.62 -2.76 6.62
CA PRO A 150 -5.85 -2.12 5.33
C PRO A 150 -7.34 -2.04 4.95
N ILE A 151 -8.18 -2.99 5.37
CA ILE A 151 -9.64 -2.91 5.18
C ILE A 151 -10.24 -1.72 5.92
N CYS A 152 -9.87 -1.53 7.18
CA CYS A 152 -10.33 -0.40 7.98
C CYS A 152 -9.88 0.94 7.38
N GLU A 153 -8.60 1.07 7.02
CA GLU A 153 -8.05 2.32 6.50
C GLU A 153 -8.59 2.66 5.11
N ILE A 154 -8.84 1.67 4.24
CA ILE A 154 -9.39 1.92 2.91
C ILE A 154 -10.93 2.08 2.94
N GLY A 155 -11.57 1.73 4.05
CA GLY A 155 -13.02 1.63 4.14
C GLY A 155 -13.58 0.57 3.20
N TYR A 156 -12.83 -0.52 2.99
CA TYR A 156 -13.21 -1.60 2.09
C TYR A 156 -14.49 -2.29 2.58
N LYS A 157 -15.45 -2.45 1.68
CA LYS A 157 -16.68 -3.21 1.91
C LYS A 157 -16.67 -4.39 0.93
N GLU A 158 -16.77 -5.60 1.49
CA GLU A 158 -16.94 -6.80 0.68
C GLU A 158 -18.16 -6.60 -0.22
N ARG A 159 -17.98 -6.83 -1.53
CA ARG A 159 -19.11 -6.83 -2.45
C ARG A 159 -19.90 -8.10 -2.22
N GLU A 160 -21.07 -7.97 -1.58
CA GLU A 160 -22.08 -9.02 -1.59
C GLU A 160 -22.41 -9.34 -3.06
N GLY A 161 -22.13 -10.58 -3.46
CA GLY A 161 -22.35 -11.09 -4.82
C GLY A 161 -23.81 -11.42 -5.11
#